data_AF-A0A0C9Z560-F1
#
_entry.id   AF-A0A0C9Z560-F1
#
_cell.length_a   1.000
_cell.length_b   1.000
_cell.length_c   1.000
_cell.angle_alpha   90.00
_cell.angle_beta   90.00
_cell.angle_gamma   90.00
#
_symmetry.space_group_name_H-M   'P 1'
#
loop_
_entity.id
_entity.type
_entity.pdbx_description
1 polymer ?
#
loop_
_entity_poly.entity_id
_entity_poly.type
_entity_poly.pdbx_seq_one_letter_code
_entity_poly.pdbx_strand_id
1 'polypeptide(L)'
;MDVDQLSEADRVKYMKEGRCFICAKTGHRSSDTSFHPKKKNVRRQDIEDEEEEEEEQIGLICKVGDRKEMRIPISLISSHRPKTIETTAVVDSGASRTFISEDFVRDHGIKNHRLKKTFRVRNADGTNSGKGKITHY
;
A
#
# COMPACT_ATOMS: atom_id res chain seq x y z
N MET A 1 -26.31 8.14 -10.49
CA MET A 1 -26.06 9.13 -9.43
C MET A 1 -25.07 8.49 -8.50
N ASP A 2 -23.88 9.06 -8.38
CA ASP A 2 -22.87 8.55 -7.46
C ASP A 2 -23.25 8.94 -6.04
N VAL A 3 -23.54 7.94 -5.20
CA VAL A 3 -24.14 8.16 -3.87
C VAL A 3 -23.12 8.79 -2.91
N ASP A 4 -21.84 8.56 -3.18
CA ASP A 4 -20.72 9.04 -2.36
C ASP A 4 -20.33 10.50 -2.68
N GLN A 5 -20.91 11.10 -3.71
CA GLN A 5 -20.75 12.52 -4.06
C GLN A 5 -21.91 13.41 -3.58
N LEU A 6 -22.90 12.87 -2.87
CA LEU A 6 -24.01 13.67 -2.32
C LEU A 6 -23.58 14.40 -1.05
N SER A 7 -23.83 15.72 -1.02
CA SER A 7 -23.66 16.51 0.20
C SER A 7 -24.54 15.96 1.34
N GLU A 8 -24.12 16.19 2.59
CA GLU A 8 -24.89 15.74 3.75
C GLU A 8 -26.32 16.32 3.76
N ALA A 9 -26.48 17.57 3.29
CA ALA A 9 -27.77 18.23 3.16
C ALA A 9 -28.68 17.52 2.14
N ASP A 10 -28.14 17.11 0.99
CA ASP A 10 -28.89 16.35 -0.02
C ASP A 10 -29.23 14.96 0.47
N ARG A 11 -28.33 14.33 1.24
CA ARG A 11 -28.58 13.03 1.86
C ARG A 11 -29.76 13.09 2.83
N VAL A 12 -29.82 14.11 3.67
CA VAL A 12 -30.94 14.35 4.60
C VAL A 12 -32.24 14.62 3.83
N LYS A 13 -32.18 15.42 2.75
CA LYS A 13 -33.34 15.68 1.90
C LYS A 13 -33.88 14.41 1.25
N TYR A 14 -33.01 13.55 0.72
CA TYR A 14 -33.40 12.28 0.11
C TYR A 14 -34.01 11.32 1.13
N MET A 15 -33.48 11.28 2.36
CA MET A 15 -34.09 10.51 3.45
C MET A 15 -35.48 11.06 3.83
N LYS A 16 -35.61 12.38 3.94
CA LYS A 16 -36.88 13.05 4.28
C LYS A 16 -37.95 12.84 3.20
N GLU A 17 -37.55 12.83 1.95
CA GLU A 17 -38.45 12.65 0.80
C GLU A 17 -38.62 11.18 0.38
N GLY A 18 -37.94 10.24 1.06
CA GLY A 18 -38.05 8.80 0.80
C GLY A 18 -37.55 8.38 -0.60
N ARG A 19 -36.58 9.11 -1.15
CA ARG A 19 -36.03 8.84 -2.48
C ARG A 19 -34.94 7.78 -2.44
N CYS A 20 -34.92 6.89 -3.43
CA CYS A 20 -33.85 5.92 -3.63
C CYS A 20 -32.53 6.63 -3.96
N PHE A 21 -31.45 6.29 -3.28
CA PHE A 21 -30.13 6.89 -3.54
C PHE A 21 -29.52 6.46 -4.88
N ILE A 22 -29.93 5.32 -5.44
CA ILE A 22 -29.39 4.83 -6.73
C ILE A 22 -30.06 5.56 -7.91
N CYS A 23 -31.38 5.80 -7.85
CA CYS A 23 -32.15 6.31 -8.99
C CYS A 23 -33.07 7.51 -8.69
N ALA A 24 -33.01 8.09 -7.49
CA ALA A 24 -33.78 9.25 -7.02
C ALA A 24 -35.32 9.14 -7.07
N LYS A 25 -35.88 7.96 -7.39
CA LYS A 25 -37.32 7.69 -7.40
C LYS A 25 -37.83 7.34 -6.00
N THR A 26 -39.07 7.71 -5.70
CA THR A 26 -39.77 7.31 -4.47
C THR A 26 -40.46 5.95 -4.66
N GLY A 27 -40.75 5.26 -3.56
CA GLY A 27 -41.50 3.99 -3.56
C GLY A 27 -40.67 2.72 -3.34
N HIS A 28 -39.34 2.80 -3.43
CA HIS A 28 -38.44 1.69 -3.11
C HIS A 28 -37.14 2.17 -2.45
N ARG A 29 -36.45 1.28 -1.74
CA ARG A 29 -35.15 1.56 -1.11
C ARG A 29 -34.02 1.15 -2.05
N SER A 30 -32.85 1.78 -1.91
CA SER A 30 -31.64 1.40 -2.67
C SER A 30 -31.23 -0.06 -2.51
N SER A 31 -31.58 -0.68 -1.38
CA SER A 31 -31.30 -2.10 -1.11
C SER A 31 -32.34 -3.04 -1.71
N ASP A 32 -33.42 -2.53 -2.33
CA ASP A 32 -34.46 -3.37 -2.90
C ASP A 32 -33.97 -4.01 -4.20
N THR A 33 -33.63 -5.29 -4.11
CA THR A 33 -33.11 -6.10 -5.20
C THR A 33 -34.12 -6.34 -6.31
N SER A 34 -35.41 -6.10 -6.04
CA SER A 34 -36.48 -6.20 -7.04
C SER A 34 -36.41 -5.05 -8.05
N PHE A 35 -35.89 -3.89 -7.61
CA PHE A 35 -35.70 -2.71 -8.44
C PHE A 35 -34.24 -2.53 -8.89
N HIS A 36 -33.28 -3.04 -8.10
CA HIS A 36 -31.85 -2.98 -8.39
C HIS A 36 -31.23 -4.38 -8.31
N PRO A 37 -31.36 -5.21 -9.37
CA PRO A 37 -30.80 -6.55 -9.38
C PRO A 37 -29.27 -6.48 -9.31
N LYS A 38 -28.68 -7.17 -8.33
CA LYS A 38 -27.22 -7.26 -8.18
C LYS A 38 -26.64 -7.99 -9.40
N LYS A 39 -25.83 -7.31 -10.21
CA LYS A 39 -25.07 -7.95 -11.29
C LYS A 39 -24.08 -8.95 -10.67
N LYS A 40 -24.04 -10.18 -11.20
CA LYS A 40 -22.99 -11.15 -10.87
C LYS A 40 -21.64 -10.56 -11.28
N ASN A 41 -20.63 -10.68 -10.41
CA ASN A 41 -19.28 -10.19 -10.67
C ASN A 41 -18.70 -10.85 -11.93
N VAL A 42 -18.77 -10.14 -13.06
CA VAL A 42 -17.88 -10.36 -14.20
C VAL A 42 -16.61 -9.59 -13.88
N ARG A 43 -15.46 -10.27 -13.95
CA ARG A 43 -14.13 -9.68 -13.76
C ARG A 43 -14.03 -8.43 -14.64
N ARG A 44 -13.76 -7.28 -14.02
CA ARG A 44 -13.43 -6.05 -14.75
C ARG A 44 -12.08 -6.28 -15.43
N GLN A 45 -12.03 -6.10 -16.75
CA GLN A 45 -10.81 -5.70 -17.44
C GLN A 45 -10.65 -4.20 -17.17
N ASP A 46 -9.45 -3.81 -16.75
CA ASP A 46 -9.13 -2.42 -16.44
C ASP A 46 -9.07 -1.61 -17.74
N ILE A 47 -9.80 -0.50 -17.78
CA ILE A 47 -9.71 0.57 -18.78
C ILE A 47 -9.00 1.72 -18.06
N GLU A 48 -7.90 2.20 -18.63
CA GLU A 48 -7.14 3.35 -18.15
C GLU A 48 -7.86 4.62 -18.60
N ASP A 49 -8.38 5.40 -17.65
CA ASP A 49 -8.82 6.77 -17.89
C ASP A 49 -7.89 7.70 -17.09
N GLU A 50 -7.13 8.54 -17.81
CA GLU A 50 -6.35 9.65 -17.27
C GLU A 50 -7.31 10.80 -16.93
N GLU A 51 -7.50 11.10 -15.65
CA GLU A 51 -8.15 12.33 -15.18
C GLU A 51 -7.12 13.13 -14.37
N GLU A 52 -6.71 14.28 -14.92
CA GLU A 52 -5.94 15.31 -14.22
C GLU A 52 -6.86 16.03 -13.23
N GLU A 53 -6.69 15.81 -11.93
CA GLU A 53 -7.32 16.62 -10.88
C GLU A 53 -6.28 17.58 -10.25
N GLU A 54 -6.61 18.87 -10.29
CA GLU A 54 -5.79 20.00 -9.84
C GLU A 54 -5.54 20.00 -8.32
N GLU A 55 -4.30 20.29 -7.93
CA GLU A 55 -3.74 20.15 -6.58
C GLU A 55 -4.30 21.17 -5.55
N GLU A 56 -4.86 20.72 -4.43
CA GLU A 56 -4.85 21.52 -3.19
C GLU A 56 -3.54 21.28 -2.43
N GLN A 57 -2.58 22.18 -2.69
CA GLN A 57 -1.22 22.14 -2.15
C GLN A 57 -1.18 22.51 -0.66
N ILE A 58 -1.22 21.50 0.22
CA ILE A 58 -0.84 21.65 1.63
C ILE A 58 0.61 21.15 1.77
N GLY A 59 1.53 22.11 1.90
CA GLY A 59 2.96 21.92 1.72
C GLY A 59 3.64 20.96 2.70
N LEU A 60 4.17 19.86 2.16
CA LEU A 60 5.51 19.35 2.46
C LEU A 60 5.99 18.50 1.27
N ILE A 61 6.72 19.08 0.31
CA ILE A 61 7.29 18.31 -0.81
C ILE A 61 8.78 18.64 -0.94
N CYS A 62 9.61 17.90 -0.20
CA CYS A 62 10.86 17.46 -0.80
C CYS A 62 10.45 16.43 -1.84
N LYS A 63 10.62 16.72 -3.14
CA LYS A 63 10.37 15.76 -4.21
C LYS A 63 11.44 14.65 -4.09
N VAL A 64 11.19 13.61 -3.30
CA VAL A 64 12.14 12.51 -3.08
C VAL A 64 12.02 11.48 -4.22
N GLY A 65 12.34 11.92 -5.45
CA GLY A 65 12.48 11.07 -6.64
C GLY A 65 11.25 10.29 -7.09
N ASP A 66 11.27 9.77 -8.32
CA ASP A 66 10.17 8.99 -8.92
C ASP A 66 10.00 7.58 -8.31
N ARG A 67 10.59 7.33 -7.14
CA ARG A 67 10.54 6.04 -6.46
C ARG A 67 9.24 5.96 -5.68
N LYS A 68 8.38 5.00 -6.00
CA LYS A 68 7.14 4.70 -5.27
C LYS A 68 7.37 4.14 -3.84
N GLU A 69 8.60 4.15 -3.35
CA GLU A 69 9.01 3.54 -2.09
C GLU A 69 9.18 4.61 -1.00
N MET A 70 8.60 4.39 0.18
CA MET A 70 8.87 5.23 1.34
C MET A 70 10.23 4.87 1.93
N ARG A 71 11.19 5.82 1.87
CA ARG A 71 12.53 5.65 2.41
C ARG A 71 12.79 6.60 3.57
N ILE A 72 13.41 6.09 4.62
CA ILE A 72 13.86 6.87 5.78
C ILE A 72 15.39 6.84 5.89
N PRO A 73 16.04 7.96 6.22
CA PRO A 73 17.46 7.95 6.55
C PRO A 73 17.68 7.17 7.86
N ILE A 74 18.69 6.31 7.88
CA ILE A 74 19.07 5.51 9.06
C ILE A 74 20.59 5.48 9.21
N SER A 75 21.05 5.22 10.43
CA SER A 75 22.46 5.01 10.74
C SER A 75 22.64 3.61 11.35
N LEU A 76 23.44 2.77 10.70
CA LEU A 76 23.80 1.45 11.20
C LEU A 76 25.07 1.57 12.03
N ILE A 77 24.99 1.19 13.30
CA ILE A 77 26.10 1.24 14.25
C ILE A 77 26.51 -0.19 14.58
N SER A 78 27.76 -0.54 14.30
CA SER A 78 28.33 -1.83 14.71
C SER A 78 28.89 -1.73 16.13
N SER A 79 28.56 -2.69 16.98
CA SER A 79 29.17 -2.81 18.32
C SER A 79 30.62 -3.31 18.27
N HIS A 80 31.02 -3.91 17.15
CA HIS A 80 32.34 -4.54 16.99
C HIS A 80 33.36 -3.65 16.26
N ARG A 81 32.89 -2.62 15.56
CA ARG A 81 33.75 -1.60 14.95
C ARG A 81 33.07 -0.24 15.13
N PRO A 82 33.79 0.81 15.55
CA PRO A 82 33.26 2.17 15.61
C PRO A 82 33.11 2.74 14.18
N LYS A 83 32.27 2.11 13.37
CA LYS A 83 31.93 2.51 12.02
C LYS A 83 30.42 2.69 11.98
N THR A 84 30.01 3.94 11.85
CA THR A 84 28.63 4.31 11.54
C THR A 84 28.47 4.32 10.04
N ILE A 85 27.43 3.67 9.54
CA ILE A 85 27.08 3.68 8.12
C ILE A 85 25.75 4.40 7.98
N GLU A 86 25.79 5.59 7.40
CA GLU A 86 24.59 6.35 7.05
C GLU A 86 24.03 5.83 5.72
N THR A 87 22.74 5.52 5.70
CA THR A 87 22.06 5.00 4.50
C THR A 87 20.57 5.31 4.55
N THR A 88 19.82 4.81 3.57
CA THR A 88 18.35 4.85 3.58
C THR A 88 17.80 3.44 3.69
N ALA A 89 16.69 3.29 4.42
CA ALA A 89 15.94 2.04 4.50
C ALA A 89 14.53 2.24 3.95
N VAL A 90 14.00 1.21 3.29
CA VAL A 90 12.60 1.18 2.85
C VAL A 90 11.72 0.78 4.03
N VAL A 91 10.61 1.49 4.21
CA VAL A 91 9.59 1.12 5.18
C VAL A 91 8.55 0.24 4.49
N ASP A 92 8.55 -1.05 4.84
CA ASP A 92 7.66 -2.06 4.27
C ASP A 92 6.87 -2.73 5.40
N SER A 93 5.59 -2.39 5.54
CA SER A 93 4.70 -2.99 6.53
C SER A 93 4.32 -4.44 6.21
N GLY A 94 4.55 -4.90 4.97
CA GLY A 94 4.37 -6.29 4.56
C GLY A 94 5.53 -7.20 4.97
N ALA A 95 6.70 -6.64 5.32
CA ALA A 95 7.85 -7.41 5.74
C ALA A 95 7.70 -7.90 7.19
N SER A 96 7.79 -9.21 7.41
CA SER A 96 7.68 -9.77 8.77
C SER A 96 8.89 -9.47 9.67
N ARG A 97 10.01 -9.04 9.10
CA ARG A 97 11.29 -8.77 9.76
C ARG A 97 12.04 -7.66 9.03
N THR A 98 13.06 -7.12 9.69
CA THR A 98 14.04 -6.26 9.03
C THR A 98 14.99 -7.11 8.20
N PHE A 99 15.26 -6.67 6.97
CA PHE A 99 16.21 -7.31 6.06
C PHE A 99 17.28 -6.31 5.63
N ILE A 100 18.51 -6.79 5.49
CA ILE A 100 19.64 -6.04 4.93
C ILE A 100 20.12 -6.82 3.71
N SER A 101 20.43 -6.14 2.61
CA SER A 101 20.93 -6.82 1.42
C SER A 101 22.31 -7.42 1.66
N GLU A 102 22.52 -8.63 1.13
CA GLU A 102 23.80 -9.34 1.24
C GLU A 102 24.96 -8.55 0.63
N ASP A 103 24.71 -7.89 -0.52
CA ASP A 103 25.70 -7.05 -1.18
C ASP A 103 26.09 -5.86 -0.28
N PHE A 104 25.13 -5.21 0.38
CA PHE A 104 25.42 -4.13 1.34
C PHE A 104 26.25 -4.62 2.53
N VAL A 105 25.94 -5.80 3.07
CA VAL A 105 26.71 -6.43 4.16
C VAL A 105 28.15 -6.67 3.72
N ARG A 106 28.36 -7.21 2.51
CA ARG A 106 29.69 -7.47 1.96
C ARG A 106 30.48 -6.18 1.73
N ASP A 107 29.88 -5.20 1.07
CA ASP A 107 30.53 -3.95 0.66
C ASP A 107 30.96 -3.12 1.87
N HIS A 108 30.17 -3.16 2.96
CA HIS A 108 30.48 -2.42 4.18
C HIS A 108 31.29 -3.22 5.21
N GLY A 109 31.57 -4.49 4.94
CA GLY A 109 32.30 -5.39 5.84
C GLY A 109 31.57 -5.64 7.16
N ILE A 110 30.24 -5.73 7.12
CA ILE A 110 29.40 -6.01 8.29
C ILE A 110 29.57 -7.49 8.65
N LYS A 111 29.90 -7.76 9.91
CA LYS A 111 30.03 -9.14 10.41
C LYS A 111 28.65 -9.79 10.44
N ASN A 112 28.53 -10.95 9.82
CA ASN A 112 27.33 -11.78 9.86
C ASN A 112 27.56 -13.07 10.67
N HIS A 113 26.49 -13.68 11.14
CA HIS A 113 26.49 -14.85 11.99
C HIS A 113 25.63 -15.95 11.36
N ARG A 114 26.16 -17.17 11.29
CA ARG A 114 25.42 -18.30 10.70
C ARG A 114 24.24 -18.69 11.58
N LEU A 115 23.07 -18.84 10.96
CA LEU A 115 21.85 -19.30 11.61
C LEU A 115 21.93 -20.80 11.93
N LYS A 116 21.43 -21.20 13.11
CA LYS A 116 21.26 -22.62 13.47
C LYS A 116 20.24 -23.32 12.58
N LYS A 117 19.16 -22.62 12.24
CA LYS A 117 18.10 -23.11 11.35
C LYS A 117 17.90 -22.12 10.21
N THR A 118 18.15 -22.60 8.99
CA THR A 118 17.95 -21.81 7.77
C THR A 118 16.46 -21.76 7.42
N PHE A 119 16.03 -20.68 6.78
CA PHE A 119 14.63 -20.50 6.38
C PHE A 119 14.53 -19.83 5.01
N ARG A 120 13.37 -19.92 4.36
CA ARG A 120 13.09 -19.23 3.09
C ARG A 120 12.26 -17.99 3.37
N VAL A 121 12.48 -16.94 2.59
CA VAL A 121 11.62 -15.76 2.56
C VAL A 121 10.67 -15.92 1.39
N ARG A 122 9.39 -15.61 1.62
CA ARG A 122 8.37 -15.55 0.57
C ARG A 122 8.09 -14.08 0.28
N ASN A 123 8.12 -13.73 -1.00
CA ASN A 123 7.85 -12.37 -1.48
C ASN A 123 6.33 -12.09 -1.47
N ALA A 124 5.96 -10.82 -1.65
CA ALA A 124 4.57 -10.38 -1.68
C ALA A 124 3.75 -11.02 -2.82
N ASP A 125 4.40 -11.34 -3.95
CA ASP A 125 3.81 -12.06 -5.09
C ASP A 125 3.63 -13.57 -4.84
N GLY A 126 3.98 -14.07 -3.64
CA GLY A 126 3.88 -15.48 -3.27
C GLY A 126 5.06 -16.34 -3.71
N THR A 127 6.00 -15.80 -4.47
CA THR A 127 7.21 -16.53 -4.90
C THR A 127 8.22 -16.67 -3.76
N ASN A 128 9.11 -17.66 -3.84
CA ASN A 128 10.24 -17.76 -2.91
C ASN A 128 11.34 -16.79 -3.34
N SER A 129 12.07 -16.23 -2.37
CA SER A 129 13.25 -15.40 -2.63
C SER A 129 14.24 -16.13 -3.54
N GLY A 130 14.52 -15.57 -4.72
CA GLY A 130 15.30 -16.23 -5.78
C GLY A 130 16.72 -16.66 -5.39
N LYS A 131 17.30 -16.09 -4.33
CA LYS A 131 18.63 -16.43 -3.79
C LYS A 131 18.65 -17.64 -2.84
N GLY A 132 17.53 -18.34 -2.66
CA GLY A 132 17.49 -19.58 -1.85
C GLY A 132 17.17 -19.34 -0.37
N LYS A 133 17.82 -20.11 0.52
CA LYS A 133 17.57 -20.02 1.98
C LYS A 133 18.42 -18.90 2.59
N ILE A 134 17.85 -18.18 3.55
CA ILE A 134 18.60 -17.31 4.45
C ILE A 134 19.43 -18.17 5.40
N THR A 135 20.73 -17.89 5.44
CA THR A 135 21.73 -18.66 6.18
C THR A 135 22.48 -17.86 7.24
N HIS A 136 22.46 -16.52 7.15
CA HIS A 136 23.18 -15.61 8.04
C HIS A 136 22.28 -14.45 8.49
N TYR A 137 22.63 -13.83 9.62
CA TYR A 137 22.04 -12.58 10.15
C TYR A 137 23.11 -11.63 10.66
#